data_AF-A0A8J4UT39-F1
#
_entry.id   AF-A0A8J4UT39-F1
#
_cell.length_a   1.000
_cell.length_b   1.000
_cell.length_c   1.000
_cell.angle_alpha   90.00
_cell.angle_beta   90.00
_cell.angle_gamma   90.00
#
_symmetry.space_group_name_H-M   'P 1'
#
loop_
_entity.id
_entity.type
_entity.pdbx_description
1 polymer ?
#
loop_
_entity_poly.entity_id
_entity_poly.type
_entity_poly.pdbx_seq_one_letter_code
_entity_poly.pdbx_strand_id
1 'polypeptide(L)'
;MEFEEDSSFKPDATFTNTRPKWADDSTATNCKRCRVGFSLLNRRHHCRRCGLVFCQKCSSNAVKIPQLNYNFVPVRVCDDCHRIVTL
;
A
#
# COMPACT_ATOMS: atom_id res chain seq x y z
N MET A 1 27.14 -1.96 -27.78
CA MET A 1 25.84 -1.31 -28.00
C MET A 1 24.89 -1.96 -27.03
N GLU A 2 24.83 -1.39 -25.84
CA GLU A 2 24.07 -1.93 -24.71
C GLU A 2 22.60 -1.58 -24.95
N PHE A 3 21.75 -2.60 -24.96
CA PHE A 3 20.31 -2.44 -25.18
C PHE A 3 19.68 -1.90 -23.90
N GLU A 4 18.98 -0.78 -24.02
CA GLU A 4 18.28 -0.11 -22.93
C GLU A 4 17.18 -1.04 -22.35
N GLU A 5 17.31 -1.42 -21.08
CA GLU A 5 16.21 -2.05 -20.34
C GLU A 5 15.11 -1.00 -20.10
N ASP A 6 14.09 -1.03 -20.96
CA ASP A 6 12.85 -0.28 -20.77
C ASP A 6 12.18 -0.71 -19.45
N SER A 7 12.28 0.18 -18.45
CA SER A 7 11.72 0.06 -17.10
C SER A 7 10.19 0.08 -17.02
N SER A 8 9.49 -0.21 -18.13
CA SER A 8 8.06 -0.42 -18.21
C SER A 8 7.61 -1.71 -17.49
N PHE A 9 7.45 -1.59 -16.17
CA PHE A 9 6.38 -2.18 -15.35
C PHE A 9 5.64 -3.43 -15.91
N LYS A 10 5.90 -4.61 -15.31
CA LYS A 10 4.95 -5.65 -14.76
C LYS A 10 5.61 -7.04 -14.73
N PRO A 11 5.57 -7.77 -13.61
CA PRO A 11 4.37 -8.56 -13.23
C PRO A 11 4.13 -8.51 -11.71
N ASP A 12 3.03 -8.94 -11.10
CA ASP A 12 1.70 -9.44 -11.44
C ASP A 12 1.00 -9.51 -10.07
N ALA A 13 -0.33 -9.56 -10.03
CA ALA A 13 -1.13 -9.71 -8.81
C ALA A 13 -1.00 -11.11 -8.19
N THR A 14 0.18 -11.72 -8.29
CA THR A 14 0.51 -13.01 -7.73
C THR A 14 0.81 -12.85 -6.25
N PHE A 15 0.16 -13.69 -5.47
CA PHE A 15 0.26 -13.86 -4.02
C PHE A 15 1.69 -14.23 -3.61
N THR A 16 2.65 -13.31 -3.73
CA THR A 16 3.98 -13.54 -3.18
C THR A 16 3.89 -13.33 -1.67
N ASN A 17 4.47 -14.24 -0.88
CA ASN A 17 4.63 -14.08 0.57
C ASN A 17 5.64 -12.95 0.92
N THR A 18 5.71 -11.91 0.10
CA THR A 18 6.68 -10.83 0.19
C THR A 18 5.94 -9.50 0.31
N ARG A 19 6.44 -8.64 1.20
CA ARG A 19 5.86 -7.33 1.44
C ARG A 19 5.86 -6.49 0.15
N PRO A 20 4.78 -5.75 -0.15
CA PRO A 20 4.72 -4.93 -1.35
C PRO A 20 5.75 -3.80 -1.26
N LYS A 21 6.27 -3.38 -2.42
CA LYS A 21 7.00 -2.12 -2.50
C LYS A 21 6.05 -0.97 -2.17
N TRP A 22 6.48 -0.07 -1.29
CA TRP A 22 5.70 1.11 -0.96
C TRP A 22 5.79 2.13 -2.09
N ALA A 23 4.65 2.75 -2.41
CA ALA A 23 4.62 3.87 -3.33
C ALA A 23 5.42 5.05 -2.75
N ASP A 24 6.15 5.75 -3.62
CA ASP A 24 6.95 6.90 -3.23
C ASP A 24 6.04 8.06 -2.81
N ASP A 25 6.29 8.59 -1.60
CA ASP A 25 5.58 9.71 -1.03
C ASP A 25 5.71 10.99 -1.86
N SER A 26 6.81 11.16 -2.60
CA SER A 26 7.02 12.31 -3.50
C SER A 26 5.96 12.36 -4.61
N THR A 27 5.54 11.19 -5.08
CA THR A 27 4.56 11.03 -6.17
C THR A 27 3.11 10.91 -5.67
N ALA A 28 2.92 10.53 -4.40
CA ALA A 28 1.61 10.39 -3.80
C ALA A 28 1.08 11.74 -3.28
N THR A 29 0.50 12.56 -4.16
CA THR A 29 -0.08 13.87 -3.79
C THR A 29 -1.47 13.77 -3.16
N ASN A 30 -2.19 12.68 -3.43
CA ASN A 30 -3.58 12.48 -3.00
C ASN A 30 -3.80 11.06 -2.48
N CYS A 31 -4.78 10.91 -1.57
CA CYS A 31 -5.23 9.60 -1.11
C CYS A 31 -5.65 8.72 -2.29
N LYS A 32 -5.12 7.50 -2.37
CA LYS A 32 -5.41 6.59 -3.48
C LYS A 32 -6.91 6.24 -3.62
N ARG A 33 -7.66 6.25 -2.50
CA ARG A 33 -9.10 5.93 -2.44
C ARG A 33 -9.97 7.16 -2.67
N CYS A 34 -9.99 8.10 -1.73
CA CYS A 34 -10.91 9.24 -1.77
C CYS A 34 -10.36 10.49 -2.46
N ARG A 35 -9.13 10.45 -2.99
CA ARG A 35 -8.47 11.54 -3.74
C ARG A 35 -8.27 12.86 -2.99
N VAL A 36 -8.56 12.92 -1.68
CA VAL A 36 -8.22 14.07 -0.85
C VAL A 36 -6.71 14.35 -0.90
N GLY A 37 -6.33 15.62 -1.07
CA GLY A 37 -4.93 16.03 -1.11
C GLY A 37 -4.25 15.87 0.25
N PHE A 38 -2.99 15.45 0.24
CA PHE A 38 -2.20 15.41 1.46
C PHE A 38 -1.67 16.79 1.83
N SER A 39 -1.55 17.05 3.12
CA SER A 39 -1.06 18.30 3.69
C SER A 39 -0.37 18.03 5.03
N LEU A 40 0.11 19.07 5.71
CA LEU A 40 0.70 18.94 7.04
C LEU A 40 -0.27 18.30 8.06
N LEU A 41 -1.58 18.58 7.92
CA LEU A 41 -2.62 18.04 8.80
C LEU A 41 -3.24 16.74 8.27
N ASN A 42 -3.29 16.55 6.95
CA ASN A 42 -3.75 15.31 6.34
C ASN A 42 -2.55 14.51 5.81
N ARG A 43 -1.95 13.71 6.69
CA ARG A 43 -0.68 13.00 6.41
C ARG A 43 -0.88 11.72 5.58
N ARG A 44 0.21 11.29 4.96
CA ARG A 44 0.30 10.05 4.17
C ARG A 44 0.37 8.83 5.06
N HIS A 45 -0.30 7.75 4.67
CA HIS A 45 -0.21 6.45 5.31
C HIS A 45 -0.17 5.31 4.28
N HIS A 46 0.87 4.47 4.34
CA HIS A 46 0.95 3.29 3.49
C HIS A 46 0.09 2.14 4.01
N CYS A 47 -0.63 1.49 3.10
CA CYS A 47 -1.24 0.19 3.37
C CYS A 47 -0.15 -0.89 3.36
N ARG A 48 -0.01 -1.65 4.46
CA ARG A 48 1.02 -2.70 4.56
C ARG A 48 0.76 -3.92 3.66
N ARG A 49 -0.45 -4.05 3.10
CA ARG A 49 -0.81 -5.13 2.17
C ARG A 49 -0.60 -4.78 0.70
N CYS A 50 -0.97 -3.58 0.26
CA CYS A 50 -0.86 -3.19 -1.16
C CYS A 50 0.20 -2.13 -1.46
N GLY A 51 0.85 -1.54 -0.44
CA GLY A 51 1.93 -0.56 -0.61
C GLY A 51 1.49 0.85 -1.04
N LEU A 52 0.21 1.06 -1.38
CA LEU A 52 -0.31 2.35 -1.82
C LEU A 52 -0.55 3.32 -0.64
N VAL A 53 -0.66 4.62 -0.93
CA VAL A 53 -0.78 5.70 0.06
C VAL A 53 -2.23 6.17 0.24
N PHE A 54 -2.66 6.32 1.49
CA PHE A 54 -4.01 6.68 1.90
C PHE A 54 -4.01 7.75 2.99
N CYS A 55 -5.13 8.45 3.16
CA CYS A 55 -5.37 9.30 4.33
C CYS A 55 -5.77 8.44 5.55
N GLN A 56 -5.80 9.08 6.73
CA GLN A 56 -6.17 8.41 7.99
C GLN A 56 -7.54 7.73 7.89
N LYS A 57 -8.54 8.41 7.30
CA LYS A 57 -9.92 7.91 7.17
C LYS A 57 -10.02 6.66 6.30
N CYS A 58 -9.24 6.57 5.21
CA CYS A 58 -9.29 5.44 4.28
C CYS A 58 -8.36 4.27 4.65
N SER A 59 -7.66 4.38 5.78
CA SER A 59 -6.72 3.39 6.27
C SER A 59 -6.73 3.28 7.79
N SER A 60 -7.90 3.46 8.42
CA SER A 60 -8.03 3.49 9.88
C SER A 60 -7.94 2.11 10.54
N ASN A 61 -7.98 1.04 9.75
CA ASN A 61 -8.00 -0.34 10.25
C ASN A 61 -6.60 -0.94 10.36
N ALA A 62 -6.43 -1.88 11.30
CA ALA A 62 -5.23 -2.69 11.44
C ALA A 62 -5.60 -4.17 11.50
N VAL A 63 -4.85 -5.02 10.79
CA VAL A 63 -5.11 -6.46 10.69
C VAL A 63 -3.79 -7.24 10.70
N LYS A 64 -3.81 -8.49 11.21
CA LYS A 64 -2.66 -9.40 11.10
C LYS A 64 -2.55 -9.90 9.65
N ILE A 65 -1.34 -9.95 9.12
CA ILE A 65 -1.09 -10.44 7.75
C ILE A 65 0.09 -11.41 7.77
N PRO A 66 -0.08 -12.64 8.30
CA PRO A 66 1.01 -13.61 8.44
C PRO A 66 1.68 -13.96 7.10
N GLN A 67 0.91 -13.99 6.01
CA GLN A 67 1.43 -14.25 4.67
C GLN A 67 2.42 -13.19 4.17
N LEU A 68 2.45 -12.00 4.77
CA LEU A 68 3.44 -10.95 4.45
C LEU A 68 4.49 -10.77 5.56
N ASN A 69 4.68 -11.79 6.41
CA ASN A 69 5.56 -11.79 7.57
C ASN A 69 5.21 -10.72 8.62
N TYR A 70 3.94 -10.29 8.71
CA TYR A 70 3.42 -9.50 9.82
C TYR A 70 2.79 -10.43 10.87
N ASN A 71 3.62 -11.29 11.44
CA ASN A 71 3.17 -12.48 12.19
C ASN A 71 2.60 -12.16 13.58
N PHE A 72 3.08 -11.09 14.22
CA PHE A 72 2.84 -10.89 15.65
C PHE A 72 2.06 -9.62 15.98
N VAL A 73 2.00 -8.66 15.06
CA VAL A 73 1.40 -7.33 15.31
C VAL A 73 0.45 -6.97 14.17
N PRO A 74 -0.80 -6.57 14.47
CA PRO A 74 -1.69 -6.00 13.47
C PRO A 74 -1.06 -4.77 12.81
N VAL A 75 -1.11 -4.71 11.49
CA VAL A 75 -0.55 -3.60 10.73
C VAL A 75 -1.63 -2.86 9.97
N ARG A 76 -1.41 -1.55 9.78
CA ARG A 76 -2.34 -0.67 9.09
C ARG A 76 -2.61 -1.13 7.66
N VAL A 77 -3.88 -1.17 7.28
CA VAL A 77 -4.32 -1.47 5.91
C VAL A 77 -5.36 -0.46 5.45
N CYS A 78 -5.47 -0.27 4.14
CA CYS A 78 -6.60 0.48 3.58
C CYS A 78 -7.90 -0.31 3.70
N ASP A 79 -9.04 0.38 3.57
CA ASP A 79 -10.38 -0.23 3.69
C ASP A 79 -10.58 -1.42 2.76
N ASP A 80 -10.05 -1.37 1.53
CA ASP A 80 -10.19 -2.45 0.57
C ASP A 80 -9.33 -3.66 0.94
N CYS A 81 -8.12 -3.43 1.43
CA CYS A 81 -7.29 -4.52 1.93
C CYS A 81 -7.88 -5.13 3.19
N HIS A 82 -8.40 -4.30 4.11
CA HIS A 82 -9.08 -4.80 5.31
C HIS A 82 -10.19 -5.78 4.96
N ARG A 83 -11.08 -5.39 4.04
CA ARG A 83 -12.19 -6.24 3.58
C ARG A 83 -11.72 -7.59 3.04
N ILE A 84 -10.59 -7.64 2.34
CA ILE A 84 -10.06 -8.89 1.76
C ILE A 84 -9.49 -9.83 2.84
N VAL A 85 -8.93 -9.29 3.94
CA VAL A 85 -8.34 -10.15 5.00
C VAL A 85 -9.37 -10.59 6.04
N THR A 86 -10.54 -9.94 6.10
CA THR A 86 -11.59 -10.23 7.09
C THR A 86 -12.80 -10.96 6.53
N LEU A 87 -12.84 -11.22 5.22
CA LEU A 87 -13.78 -12.14 4.57
C LEU A 87 -13.15 -13.53 4.54
#